data_AF-D5ARX0-F1
#
_entry.id   AF-D5ARX0-F1
#
_cell.length_a   1.000
_cell.length_b   1.000
_cell.length_c   1.000
_cell.angle_alpha   90.00
_cell.angle_beta   90.00
_cell.angle_gamma   90.00
#
_symmetry.space_group_name_H-M   'P 1'
#
loop_
_entity.id
_entity.type
_entity.pdbx_description
1 polymer ?
#
loop_
_entity_poly.entity_id
_entity_poly.type
_entity_poly.pdbx_seq_one_letter_code
_entity_poly.pdbx_strand_id
1 'polypeptide(L)'
;MTPESPTLAALTKLSSAEEIFAFLGVEPIREVLNSSRLHIMKRFGAYLRETDMTGLTEDGIFERARDALLRAQADFVASTPLKEKVFKVFETEAAKRKARFVGLETLKVIKS
;
A
#
# COMPACT_ATOMS: atom_id res chain seq x y z
N MET A 1 -18.81 -17.41 -10.71
CA MET A 1 -17.38 -17.11 -10.97
C MET A 1 -17.12 -15.76 -10.35
N THR A 2 -16.55 -15.72 -9.15
CA THR A 2 -16.16 -14.44 -8.53
C THR A 2 -15.27 -13.72 -9.54
N PRO A 3 -15.56 -12.47 -9.94
CA PRO A 3 -14.61 -11.74 -10.77
C PRO A 3 -13.32 -11.68 -9.97
N GLU A 4 -12.26 -12.31 -10.47
CA GLU A 4 -10.94 -12.16 -9.90
C GLU A 4 -10.64 -10.66 -9.88
N SER A 5 -10.29 -10.12 -8.71
CA SER A 5 -9.99 -8.69 -8.57
C SER A 5 -8.94 -8.27 -9.61
N PRO A 6 -9.22 -7.29 -10.47
CA PRO A 6 -8.24 -6.74 -11.41
C PRO A 6 -6.90 -6.40 -10.77
N THR A 7 -6.90 -5.85 -9.55
CA THR A 7 -5.70 -5.54 -8.76
C THR A 7 -4.92 -6.81 -8.45
N LEU A 8 -5.55 -7.83 -7.86
CA LEU A 8 -4.87 -9.08 -7.52
C LEU A 8 -4.36 -9.79 -8.78
N ALA A 9 -5.14 -9.77 -9.86
CA ALA A 9 -4.74 -10.33 -11.15
C ALA A 9 -3.60 -9.55 -11.83
N ALA A 10 -3.51 -8.24 -11.63
CA ALA A 10 -2.38 -7.44 -12.10
C ALA A 10 -1.12 -7.75 -11.30
N LEU A 11 -1.22 -7.80 -9.97
CA LEU A 11 -0.08 -8.07 -9.07
C LEU A 11 0.62 -9.40 -9.36
N THR A 12 -0.11 -10.44 -9.80
CA THR A 12 0.49 -11.73 -10.18
C THR A 12 1.26 -11.71 -11.50
N LYS A 13 1.01 -10.71 -12.36
CA LYS A 13 1.66 -10.55 -13.66
C LYS A 13 2.91 -9.68 -13.61
N LEU A 14 3.06 -8.87 -12.55
CA LEU A 14 4.23 -8.01 -12.37
C LEU A 14 5.45 -8.87 -12.01
N SER A 15 6.58 -8.54 -12.62
CA SER A 15 7.79 -9.36 -12.62
C SER A 15 8.86 -8.85 -11.66
N SER A 16 8.73 -7.61 -11.19
CA SER A 16 9.68 -6.97 -10.28
C SER A 16 8.98 -6.32 -9.09
N ALA A 17 9.75 -6.09 -8.03
CA ALA A 17 9.23 -5.37 -6.87
C ALA A 17 8.93 -3.92 -7.25
N GLU A 18 9.81 -3.28 -8.03
CA GLU A 18 9.67 -1.91 -8.52
C GLU A 18 8.35 -1.71 -9.28
N GLU A 19 7.97 -2.65 -10.13
CA GLU A 19 6.66 -2.65 -10.81
C GLU A 19 5.49 -2.73 -9.83
N ILE A 20 5.58 -3.56 -8.79
CA ILE A 20 4.56 -3.68 -7.74
C ILE A 20 4.43 -2.37 -6.94
N PHE A 21 5.56 -1.76 -6.58
CA PHE A 21 5.60 -0.47 -5.90
C PHE A 21 4.97 0.64 -6.75
N ALA A 22 5.35 0.72 -8.03
CA ALA A 22 4.78 1.69 -8.97
C ALA A 22 3.27 1.46 -9.17
N PHE A 23 2.84 0.22 -9.37
CA PHE A 23 1.43 -0.14 -9.56
C PHE A 23 0.57 0.28 -8.36
N LEU A 24 1.05 0.04 -7.14
CA LEU A 24 0.34 0.41 -5.90
C LEU A 24 0.54 1.89 -5.50
N GLY A 25 1.29 2.67 -6.28
CA GLY A 25 1.58 4.08 -6.01
C GLY A 25 2.35 4.28 -4.69
N VAL A 26 3.26 3.36 -4.37
CA VAL A 26 4.11 3.42 -3.17
C VAL A 26 5.53 3.78 -3.60
N GLU A 27 6.10 4.81 -3.00
CA GLU A 27 7.51 5.16 -3.22
C GLU A 27 8.42 4.19 -2.46
N PRO A 28 9.30 3.46 -3.16
CA PRO A 28 10.22 2.53 -2.53
C PRO A 28 11.38 3.28 -1.85
N ILE A 29 11.73 2.86 -0.63
CA ILE A 29 13.01 3.28 -0.03
C ILE A 29 14.11 2.43 -0.65
N ARG A 30 14.86 3.03 -1.58
CA ARG A 30 15.80 2.30 -2.44
C ARG A 30 16.84 1.51 -1.66
N GLU A 31 17.35 2.05 -0.56
CA GLU A 31 18.33 1.38 0.30
C GLU A 31 17.77 0.07 0.88
N VAL A 32 16.52 0.11 1.36
CA VAL A 32 15.83 -1.05 1.95
C VAL A 32 15.39 -2.03 0.87
N LEU A 33 14.86 -1.52 -0.26
CA LEU A 33 14.46 -2.35 -1.38
C LEU A 33 15.65 -3.11 -1.96
N ASN A 34 16.80 -2.45 -2.14
CA ASN A 34 18.00 -3.08 -2.69
C ASN A 34 18.56 -4.17 -1.78
N SER A 35 18.57 -3.97 -0.46
CA SER A 35 19.09 -4.97 0.48
C SER A 35 18.11 -6.10 0.79
N SER A 36 16.80 -5.85 0.64
CA SER A 36 15.77 -6.72 1.21
C SER A 36 14.59 -7.02 0.27
N ARG A 37 14.75 -6.83 -1.05
CA ARG A 37 13.69 -7.04 -2.07
C ARG A 37 12.91 -8.34 -1.87
N LEU A 38 13.62 -9.47 -1.82
CA LEU A 38 12.99 -10.79 -1.67
C LEU A 38 12.20 -10.90 -0.36
N HIS A 39 12.72 -10.32 0.72
CA HIS A 39 12.08 -10.38 2.02
C HIS A 39 10.84 -9.48 2.09
N ILE A 40 10.90 -8.28 1.51
CA ILE A 40 9.75 -7.38 1.39
C ILE A 40 8.64 -8.06 0.58
N MET A 41 8.96 -8.68 -0.56
CA MET A 41 7.97 -9.37 -1.39
C MET A 41 7.37 -10.61 -0.70
N LYS A 42 8.19 -11.40 0.01
CA LYS A 42 7.69 -12.51 0.84
C LYS A 42 6.73 -12.04 1.93
N ARG A 43 7.08 -10.94 2.62
CA ARG A 43 6.24 -10.36 3.69
C ARG A 43 4.95 -9.76 3.13
N PHE A 44 5.04 -9.05 2.02
CA PHE A 44 3.90 -8.51 1.30
C PHE A 44 2.89 -9.61 0.93
N GLY A 45 3.35 -10.70 0.31
CA GLY A 45 2.49 -11.83 -0.02
C GLY A 45 1.88 -12.52 1.21
N ALA A 46 2.58 -12.55 2.35
CA ALA A 46 2.01 -13.04 3.61
C ALA A 46 0.85 -12.15 4.08
N TYR A 47 1.03 -10.82 4.08
CA TYR A 47 -0.02 -9.90 4.45
C TYR A 47 -1.23 -9.93 3.52
N LEU A 48 -1.04 -10.10 2.22
CA LEU A 48 -2.15 -10.27 1.28
C LEU A 48 -3.01 -11.49 1.64
N ARG A 49 -2.39 -12.61 2.04
CA ARG A 49 -3.11 -13.83 2.44
C ARG A 49 -3.81 -13.71 3.80
N GLU A 50 -3.23 -12.95 4.72
CA GLU A 50 -3.78 -12.71 6.06
C GLU A 50 -4.89 -11.66 6.07
N THR A 51 -4.94 -10.80 5.05
CA THR A 51 -5.93 -9.72 4.96
C THR A 51 -7.23 -10.27 4.38
N ASP A 52 -8.33 -10.15 5.13
CA ASP A 52 -9.66 -10.42 4.59
C ASP A 52 -10.06 -9.31 3.61
N MET A 53 -10.26 -9.70 2.36
CA MET A 53 -10.69 -8.84 1.27
C MET A 53 -12.10 -9.19 0.78
N THR A 54 -12.80 -10.08 1.49
CA THR A 54 -14.13 -10.55 1.11
C THR A 54 -15.13 -9.40 1.15
N GLY A 55 -15.88 -9.22 0.05
CA GLY A 55 -16.91 -8.18 -0.05
C GLY A 55 -16.36 -6.75 -0.22
N LEU A 56 -15.05 -6.57 -0.35
CA LEU A 56 -14.49 -5.27 -0.68
C LEU A 56 -14.75 -4.91 -2.15
N THR A 57 -14.91 -3.62 -2.41
CA THR A 57 -14.86 -3.08 -3.78
C THR A 57 -13.44 -3.20 -4.34
N GLU A 58 -13.30 -3.05 -5.65
CA GLU A 58 -11.99 -3.10 -6.29
C GLU A 58 -11.03 -2.03 -5.73
N ASP A 59 -11.52 -0.81 -5.49
CA ASP A 59 -10.75 0.24 -4.81
C ASP A 59 -10.33 -0.19 -3.41
N GLY A 60 -11.23 -0.83 -2.65
CA GLY A 60 -10.92 -1.36 -1.32
C GLY A 60 -9.82 -2.44 -1.37
N ILE A 61 -9.85 -3.33 -2.36
CA ILE A 61 -8.82 -4.35 -2.57
C ILE A 61 -7.47 -3.70 -2.90
N PHE A 62 -7.47 -2.70 -3.80
CA PHE A 62 -6.28 -1.91 -4.11
C PHE A 62 -5.69 -1.23 -2.87
N GLU A 63 -6.53 -0.62 -2.05
CA GLU A 63 -6.09 0.02 -0.81
C GLU A 63 -5.51 -0.99 0.18
N ARG A 64 -6.12 -2.16 0.35
CA ARG A 64 -5.59 -3.22 1.21
C ARG A 64 -4.26 -3.77 0.70
N ALA A 65 -4.12 -3.98 -0.60
CA ALA A 65 -2.85 -4.39 -1.19
C ALA A 65 -1.76 -3.34 -0.99
N ARG A 66 -2.09 -2.07 -1.19
CA ARG A 66 -1.16 -0.95 -0.95
C ARG A 66 -0.73 -0.87 0.51
N ASP A 67 -1.66 -1.01 1.45
CA ASP A 67 -1.36 -0.96 2.89
C ASP A 67 -0.51 -2.17 3.32
N ALA A 68 -0.76 -3.35 2.76
CA ALA A 68 0.09 -4.53 2.96
C ALA A 68 1.52 -4.28 2.46
N LEU A 69 1.70 -3.65 1.29
CA LEU A 69 3.03 -3.32 0.77
C LEU A 69 3.76 -2.30 1.67
N LEU A 70 3.06 -1.26 2.10
CA LEU A 70 3.59 -0.24 3.02
C LEU A 70 4.04 -0.86 4.34
N ARG A 71 3.22 -1.72 4.92
CA ARG A 71 3.56 -2.45 6.14
C ARG A 71 4.79 -3.33 5.94
N ALA A 72 4.86 -4.04 4.80
CA ALA A 72 6.01 -4.87 4.48
C ALA A 72 7.29 -4.03 4.41
N GLN A 73 7.29 -2.89 3.72
CA GLN A 73 8.44 -1.98 3.69
C GLN A 73 8.83 -1.48 5.09
N ALA A 74 7.84 -1.08 5.91
CA ALA A 74 8.07 -0.52 7.24
C ALA A 74 8.73 -1.51 8.21
N ASP A 75 8.36 -2.80 8.15
CA ASP A 75 8.98 -3.86 8.97
C ASP A 75 10.49 -3.98 8.73
N PHE A 76 10.94 -3.81 7.49
CA PHE A 76 12.37 -3.86 7.17
C PHE A 76 13.09 -2.56 7.52
N VAL A 77 12.41 -1.41 7.38
CA VAL A 77 12.95 -0.13 7.85
C VAL A 77 13.15 -0.15 9.37
N ALA A 78 12.17 -0.61 10.13
CA ALA A 78 12.25 -0.67 11.60
C ALA A 78 13.38 -1.59 12.10
N SER A 79 13.82 -2.52 11.25
CA SER A 79 14.94 -3.42 11.49
C SER A 79 16.31 -2.81 11.09
N THR A 80 16.34 -1.55 10.64
CA THR A 80 17.54 -0.83 10.19
C THR A 80 17.68 0.54 10.86
N PRO A 81 18.89 1.15 10.89
CA PRO A 81 19.08 2.50 11.40
C PRO A 81 18.32 3.60 10.64
N LEU A 82 17.71 3.30 9.48
CA LEU A 82 16.92 4.27 8.68
C LEU A 82 15.57 4.66 9.32
N LYS A 83 15.18 4.00 10.42
CA LYS A 83 13.92 4.18 11.15
C LYS A 83 13.47 5.63 11.30
N GLU A 84 14.33 6.51 11.80
CA GLU A 84 13.93 7.87 12.21
C GLU A 84 13.41 8.76 11.06
N LYS A 85 13.96 8.61 9.85
CA LYS A 85 13.55 9.43 8.69
C LYS A 85 12.25 8.97 8.05
N VAL A 86 11.98 7.68 8.11
CA VAL A 86 10.91 7.02 7.37
C VAL A 86 9.57 7.08 8.12
N PHE A 87 9.60 7.01 9.45
CA PHE A 87 8.40 7.15 10.29
C PHE A 87 7.70 8.51 10.06
N LYS A 88 8.47 9.59 9.84
CA LYS A 88 7.93 10.94 9.56
C LYS A 88 7.11 11.01 8.25
N VAL A 89 7.52 10.28 7.21
CA VAL A 89 6.80 10.27 5.92
C VAL A 89 5.49 9.50 6.05
N PHE A 90 5.49 8.39 6.80
CA PHE A 90 4.30 7.56 6.96
C PHE A 90 3.19 8.22 7.78
N GLU A 91 3.52 8.92 8.87
CA GLU A 91 2.53 9.70 9.63
C GLU A 91 1.86 10.77 8.77
N THR A 92 2.65 11.40 7.89
CA THR A 92 2.17 12.45 6.98
C THR A 92 1.20 11.91 5.92
N GLU A 93 1.52 10.78 5.29
CA GLU A 93 0.67 10.19 4.24
C GLU A 93 -0.62 9.58 4.81
N ALA A 94 -0.56 8.94 5.98
CA ALA A 94 -1.75 8.43 6.67
C ALA A 94 -2.70 9.57 7.10
N ALA A 95 -2.15 10.70 7.57
CA ALA A 95 -2.94 11.88 7.91
C ALA A 95 -3.62 12.50 6.68
N LYS A 96 -2.92 12.59 5.54
CA LYS A 96 -3.51 13.06 4.26
C LYS A 96 -4.64 12.15 3.77
N ARG A 97 -4.53 10.83 3.94
CA ARG A 97 -5.60 9.89 3.56
C ARG A 97 -6.84 10.01 4.43
N LYS A 98 -6.67 10.15 5.76
CA LYS A 98 -7.81 10.45 6.66
C LYS A 98 -8.52 11.74 6.27
N ALA A 99 -7.76 12.76 5.84
CA ALA A 99 -8.34 14.02 5.36
C ALA A 99 -9.00 13.91 3.98
N ARG A 100 -8.66 12.89 3.17
CA ARG A 100 -9.22 12.67 1.82
C ARG A 100 -10.50 11.84 1.83
N PHE A 101 -10.75 11.08 2.91
CA PHE A 101 -12.04 10.44 3.18
C PHE A 101 -13.01 11.45 3.81
N VAL A 102 -13.49 12.41 3.01
CA VAL A 102 -14.60 13.28 3.37
C VAL A 102 -15.87 12.65 2.80
N GLY A 103 -16.77 12.20 3.68
CA GLY A 103 -18.09 11.73 3.27
C GLY A 103 -18.81 12.80 2.45
N LEU A 104 -19.47 12.36 1.37
CA LEU A 104 -20.13 13.23 0.39
C LEU A 104 -21.19 14.17 1.00
N GLU A 105 -21.58 13.96 2.25
CA GLU A 105 -22.41 14.87 3.04
C GLU A 105 -21.76 16.22 3.42
N THR A 106 -20.45 16.43 3.20
CA THR A 106 -19.77 17.66 3.66
C THR A 106 -19.55 18.72 2.58
N LEU A 107 -19.88 18.44 1.31
CA LEU A 107 -19.72 19.42 0.23
C LEU A 107 -20.93 20.37 0.16
N LYS A 108 -21.02 21.31 1.09
CA LYS A 108 -21.93 22.46 0.94
C LYS A 108 -21.39 23.31 -0.23
N VAL A 109 -22.01 23.18 -1.39
CA VAL A 109 -21.76 24.02 -2.57
C VAL A 109 -21.91 25.48 -2.14
N ILE A 110 -20.79 26.21 -2.09
CA ILE A 110 -20.81 27.66 -1.93
C ILE A 110 -21.30 28.22 -3.26
N LYS A 111 -22.52 28.73 -3.27
CA LYS A 111 -23.10 29.45 -4.40
C LYS A 111 -22.50 30.86 -4.40
N SER A 112 -21.76 31.20 -5.44
CA SER A 112 -21.45 32.59 -5.82
C SER A 112 -22.52 33.13 -6.75
#